data_AF-U6K8R2-F1
#
_entry.id   AF-U6K8R2-F1
#
_cell.length_a   1.000
_cell.length_b   1.000
_cell.length_c   1.000
_cell.angle_alpha   90.00
_cell.angle_beta   90.00
_cell.angle_gamma   90.00
#
_symmetry.space_group_name_H-M   'P 1'
#
loop_
_entity.id
_entity.type
_entity.pdbx_description
1 polymer ?
#
loop_
_entity_poly.entity_id
_entity_poly.type
_entity_poly.pdbx_seq_one_letter_code
_entity_poly.pdbx_strand_id
1 'polypeptide(L)'
;MSKPGSKTEALLETTDSFAEDGMVPEEHSALLQWKKRRDLARWIAAEKLIDADADEDPPPDPAEERLLDRLSASVVSEDPPIDFGHDLQLSVQEREYMDSRVKEALKKIPRVSHASPSLEGLLFAETFDRPDVFGSWVISSSYTHPGRWHHQLRFPEAIEGDRGLMTASPGFRHAISTLLPTTARLSSGKPLVLQYELQQQHPDFGCGGGYLTFFAADAQSHCNFDESTAYALRFGADQCGYRREIVFKIRRTCSKTNKM
;
A
#
# COMPACT_ATOMS: atom_id res chain seq x y z
N MET A 1 37.09 -40.63 -55.54
CA MET A 1 36.73 -39.20 -55.71
C MET A 1 35.99 -38.82 -54.44
N SER A 2 36.68 -38.47 -53.35
CA SER A 2 37.24 -37.14 -53.03
C SER A 2 36.17 -36.11 -52.61
N LYS A 3 36.22 -35.76 -51.30
CA LYS A 3 35.74 -34.60 -50.49
C LYS A 3 35.29 -33.31 -51.24
N PRO A 4 34.64 -32.29 -50.59
CA PRO A 4 34.62 -31.90 -49.15
C PRO A 4 33.23 -31.48 -48.60
N GLY A 5 32.94 -31.07 -47.35
CA GLY A 5 33.67 -30.81 -46.09
C GLY A 5 32.99 -29.67 -45.28
N SER A 6 33.32 -29.54 -43.97
CA SER A 6 33.11 -28.39 -43.04
C SER A 6 31.75 -28.32 -42.29
N LYS A 7 31.59 -28.09 -40.98
CA LYS A 7 32.40 -27.78 -39.75
C LYS A 7 31.45 -27.97 -38.53
N THR A 8 31.77 -28.79 -37.52
CA THR A 8 32.18 -28.47 -36.11
C THR A 8 31.47 -27.32 -35.37
N GLU A 9 30.88 -27.62 -34.19
CA GLU A 9 31.11 -26.98 -32.87
C GLU A 9 30.23 -27.70 -31.80
N ALA A 10 30.81 -28.48 -30.89
CA ALA A 10 31.42 -28.09 -29.60
C ALA A 10 30.37 -27.72 -28.54
N LEU A 11 29.98 -28.75 -27.77
CA LEU A 11 29.26 -28.67 -26.50
C LEU A 11 30.19 -28.02 -25.46
N LEU A 12 29.97 -26.75 -25.11
CA LEU A 12 30.63 -26.11 -23.97
C LEU A 12 29.75 -26.27 -22.74
N GLU A 13 30.12 -27.20 -21.86
CA GLU A 13 29.78 -27.13 -20.44
C GLU A 13 30.62 -26.01 -19.81
N THR A 14 30.02 -24.84 -19.63
CA THR A 14 30.58 -23.81 -18.75
C THR A 14 30.17 -24.12 -17.32
N THR A 15 31.03 -24.86 -16.62
CA THR A 15 31.06 -24.93 -15.16
C THR A 15 31.51 -23.57 -14.62
N ASP A 16 30.59 -22.81 -14.06
CA ASP A 16 30.91 -21.56 -13.37
C ASP A 16 31.32 -21.88 -11.92
N SER A 17 32.56 -22.36 -11.76
CA SER A 17 33.20 -22.59 -10.47
C SER A 17 33.78 -21.28 -9.94
N PHE A 18 32.95 -20.43 -9.35
CA PHE A 18 33.42 -19.34 -8.50
C PHE A 18 33.57 -19.84 -7.07
N ALA A 19 34.76 -19.58 -6.51
CA ALA A 19 35.29 -20.11 -5.27
C ALA A 19 34.34 -19.96 -4.06
N GLU A 20 34.08 -21.08 -3.36
CA GLU A 20 33.34 -21.16 -2.10
C GLU A 20 34.20 -20.84 -0.86
N ASP A 21 35.45 -20.44 -1.04
CA ASP A 21 36.40 -20.31 0.06
C ASP A 21 36.41 -18.87 0.62
N GLY A 22 35.51 -18.60 1.57
CA GLY A 22 35.54 -17.37 2.39
C GLY A 22 34.20 -16.71 2.74
N MET A 23 33.04 -17.29 2.38
CA MET A 23 31.73 -16.67 2.59
C MET A 23 31.12 -17.01 3.97
N VAL A 24 30.50 -16.02 4.63
CA VAL A 24 29.88 -16.18 5.97
C VAL A 24 28.72 -17.19 5.89
N PRO A 25 28.51 -18.10 6.88
CA PRO A 25 27.52 -19.18 6.77
C PRO A 25 26.08 -18.75 6.42
N GLU A 26 25.67 -17.55 6.83
CA GLU A 26 24.35 -16.98 6.50
C GLU A 26 24.22 -16.57 5.02
N GLU A 27 25.27 -15.99 4.43
CA GLU A 27 25.29 -15.60 3.02
C GLU A 27 25.28 -16.84 2.12
N HIS A 28 25.98 -17.90 2.51
CA HIS A 28 25.97 -19.18 1.82
C HIS A 28 24.56 -19.83 1.84
N SER A 29 23.87 -19.75 2.99
CA SER A 29 22.48 -20.22 3.13
C SER A 29 21.52 -19.43 2.24
N ALA A 30 21.65 -18.10 2.20
CA ALA A 30 20.84 -17.23 1.34
C ALA A 30 21.05 -17.54 -0.15
N LEU A 31 22.30 -17.78 -0.57
CA LEU A 31 22.65 -18.10 -1.95
C LEU A 31 22.12 -19.47 -2.38
N LEU A 32 22.15 -20.47 -1.47
CA LEU A 32 21.52 -21.77 -1.65
C LEU A 32 19.99 -21.68 -1.74
N GLN A 33 19.36 -20.88 -0.89
CA GLN A 33 17.91 -20.65 -0.95
C GLN A 33 17.50 -19.96 -2.24
N TRP A 34 18.27 -18.97 -2.70
CA TRP A 34 18.05 -18.30 -3.97
C TRP A 34 18.18 -19.27 -5.16
N LYS A 35 19.24 -20.09 -5.21
CA LYS A 35 19.43 -21.12 -6.24
C LYS A 35 18.24 -22.09 -6.27
N LYS A 36 17.80 -22.60 -5.10
CA LYS A 36 16.63 -23.49 -4.99
C LYS A 36 15.33 -22.83 -5.48
N ARG A 37 15.09 -21.57 -5.11
CA ARG A 37 13.90 -20.82 -5.56
C ARG A 37 13.91 -20.59 -7.07
N ARG A 38 15.08 -20.29 -7.64
CA ARG A 38 15.27 -20.10 -9.08
C ARG A 38 15.02 -21.40 -9.85
N ASP A 39 15.54 -22.51 -9.37
CA ASP A 39 15.38 -23.80 -10.03
C ASP A 39 13.93 -24.31 -9.91
N LEU A 40 13.26 -24.07 -8.77
CA LEU A 40 11.82 -24.34 -8.61
C LEU A 40 10.96 -23.49 -9.56
N ALA A 41 11.28 -22.20 -9.71
CA ALA A 41 10.56 -21.31 -10.64
C ALA A 41 10.74 -21.76 -12.10
N ARG A 42 11.94 -22.19 -12.47
CA ARG A 42 12.22 -22.77 -13.79
C ARG A 42 11.48 -24.08 -14.01
N TRP A 43 11.40 -24.93 -12.99
CA TRP A 43 10.65 -26.19 -13.07
C TRP A 43 9.14 -25.94 -13.23
N ILE A 44 8.55 -25.04 -12.46
CA ILE A 44 7.13 -24.65 -12.60
C ILE A 44 6.85 -24.05 -13.99
N ALA A 45 7.76 -23.21 -14.50
CA ALA A 45 7.62 -22.63 -15.84
C ALA A 45 7.74 -23.69 -16.95
N ALA A 46 8.62 -24.67 -16.79
CA ALA A 46 8.76 -25.80 -17.71
C ALA A 46 7.56 -26.77 -17.64
N GLU A 47 6.99 -26.99 -16.45
CA GLU A 47 5.80 -27.82 -16.27
C GLU A 47 4.57 -27.17 -16.93
N LYS A 48 4.42 -25.85 -16.83
CA LYS A 48 3.40 -25.09 -17.58
C LYS A 48 3.57 -25.16 -19.10
N LEU A 49 4.78 -25.41 -19.61
CA LEU A 49 5.05 -25.62 -21.04
C LEU A 49 4.75 -27.05 -21.50
N ILE A 50 4.67 -28.02 -20.58
CA ILE A 50 4.36 -29.44 -20.89
C ILE A 50 2.84 -29.66 -20.94
N ASP A 51 2.05 -28.92 -20.14
CA ASP A 51 0.57 -28.96 -20.19
C ASP A 51 -0.04 -28.12 -21.34
N ALA A 52 0.80 -27.54 -22.21
CA ALA A 52 0.38 -26.70 -23.34
C ALA A 52 0.05 -27.53 -24.60
N ASP A 53 -0.93 -28.44 -24.51
CA ASP A 53 -1.59 -29.00 -25.69
C ASP A 53 -2.84 -28.16 -26.03
N ALA A 54 -2.70 -27.33 -27.07
CA ALA A 54 -3.73 -26.76 -27.94
C ALA A 54 -4.99 -26.14 -27.30
N ASP A 55 -4.86 -24.92 -26.77
CA ASP A 55 -5.80 -23.83 -27.07
C ASP A 55 -5.04 -22.50 -26.89
N GLU A 56 -5.28 -21.51 -27.76
CA GLU A 56 -4.56 -20.24 -27.81
C GLU A 56 -4.70 -19.46 -26.50
N ASP A 57 -3.71 -19.57 -25.61
CA ASP A 57 -3.65 -18.77 -24.39
C ASP A 57 -3.44 -17.29 -24.76
N PRO A 58 -4.25 -16.36 -24.22
CA PRO A 58 -4.07 -14.94 -24.46
C PRO A 58 -2.67 -14.49 -24.00
N PRO A 59 -2.09 -13.45 -24.64
CA PRO A 59 -0.75 -12.99 -24.30
C PRO A 59 -0.63 -12.70 -22.80
N PRO A 60 0.54 -12.99 -22.20
CA PRO A 60 0.75 -12.83 -20.76
C PRO A 60 0.34 -11.43 -20.32
N ASP A 61 -0.37 -11.35 -19.20
CA ASP A 61 -0.81 -10.08 -18.64
C ASP A 61 0.42 -9.16 -18.50
N PRO A 62 0.42 -7.94 -19.08
CA PRO A 62 1.54 -7.00 -18.95
C PRO A 62 1.83 -6.62 -17.48
N ALA A 63 0.95 -6.96 -16.54
CA ALA A 63 1.23 -6.91 -15.11
C ALA A 63 2.10 -8.09 -14.61
N GLU A 64 1.90 -9.31 -15.09
CA GLU A 64 2.72 -10.48 -14.73
C GLU A 64 4.15 -10.34 -15.24
N GLU A 65 4.32 -9.88 -16.49
CA GLU A 65 5.64 -9.64 -17.07
C GLU A 65 6.42 -8.59 -16.28
N ARG A 66 5.76 -7.48 -15.91
CA ARG A 66 6.35 -6.45 -15.03
C ARG A 66 6.71 -6.97 -13.64
N LEU A 67 5.92 -7.90 -13.08
CA LEU A 67 6.23 -8.52 -11.79
C LEU A 67 7.44 -9.45 -11.90
N LEU A 68 7.54 -10.24 -12.96
CA LEU A 68 8.65 -11.13 -13.23
C LEU A 68 9.96 -10.36 -13.49
N ASP A 69 9.90 -9.23 -14.21
CA ASP A 69 11.04 -8.33 -14.39
C ASP A 69 11.52 -7.74 -13.06
N ARG A 70 10.60 -7.32 -12.18
CA ARG A 70 10.96 -6.82 -10.85
C ARG A 70 11.55 -7.91 -9.95
N LEU A 71 11.11 -9.16 -10.09
CA LEU A 71 11.61 -10.30 -9.33
C LEU A 71 12.94 -10.84 -9.85
N SER A 72 13.24 -10.63 -11.13
CA SER A 72 14.48 -11.06 -11.80
C SER A 72 15.56 -9.97 -11.80
N ALA A 73 15.21 -8.72 -11.53
CA ALA A 73 16.17 -7.65 -11.31
C ALA A 73 17.15 -8.03 -10.19
N SER A 74 18.46 -7.90 -10.48
CA SER A 74 19.50 -8.07 -9.47
C SER A 74 19.24 -7.13 -8.30
N VAL A 75 19.24 -7.66 -7.08
CA VAL A 75 19.12 -6.89 -5.85
C VAL A 75 20.28 -5.90 -5.82
N VAL A 76 20.00 -4.68 -6.26
CA VAL A 76 20.86 -3.53 -6.00
C VAL A 76 20.96 -3.48 -4.48
N SER A 77 22.19 -3.51 -3.96
CA SER A 77 22.50 -3.46 -2.53
C SER A 77 21.46 -2.61 -1.80
N GLU A 78 20.61 -3.24 -0.98
CA GLU A 78 19.64 -2.50 -0.20
C GLU A 78 20.44 -1.55 0.68
N ASP A 79 20.30 -0.24 0.44
CA ASP A 79 20.71 0.74 1.44
C ASP A 79 20.09 0.30 2.77
N PRO A 80 20.85 0.35 3.89
CA PRO A 80 20.33 -0.07 5.17
C PRO A 80 18.99 0.64 5.39
N PRO A 81 17.92 -0.10 5.78
CA PRO A 81 16.61 0.49 5.95
C PRO A 81 16.75 1.73 6.82
N ILE A 82 16.23 2.86 6.33
CA ILE A 82 16.29 4.13 7.05
C ILE A 82 15.64 3.91 8.42
N ASP A 83 16.47 3.84 9.46
CA ASP A 83 15.99 3.74 10.83
C ASP A 83 15.43 5.12 11.22
N PHE A 84 14.12 5.24 11.08
CA PHE A 84 13.37 6.41 11.47
C PHE A 84 13.25 6.58 13.00
N GLY A 85 13.96 5.78 13.81
CA GLY A 85 14.13 6.02 15.24
C GLY A 85 12.94 5.59 16.10
N HIS A 86 12.22 4.54 15.70
CA HIS A 86 10.94 4.16 16.31
C HIS A 86 11.05 3.55 17.72
N ASP A 87 12.28 3.29 18.18
CA ASP A 87 12.60 2.81 19.53
C ASP A 87 13.67 3.66 20.24
N LEU A 88 13.84 4.91 19.80
CA LEU A 88 14.72 5.83 20.50
C LEU A 88 14.14 6.12 21.89
N GLN A 89 14.71 5.48 22.91
CA GLN A 89 14.45 5.80 24.30
C GLN A 89 15.15 7.10 24.65
N LEU A 90 14.52 8.20 24.26
CA LEU A 90 14.97 9.54 24.61
C LEU A 90 14.55 9.85 26.05
N SER A 91 15.47 10.40 26.83
CA SER A 91 15.12 11.09 28.07
C SER A 91 14.16 12.24 27.77
N VAL A 92 13.44 12.72 28.79
CA VAL A 92 12.54 13.87 28.65
C VAL A 92 13.25 15.08 28.05
N GLN A 93 14.48 15.33 28.48
CA GLN A 93 15.30 16.45 28.00
C GLN A 93 15.71 16.29 26.53
N GLU A 94 16.10 15.09 26.11
CA GLU A 94 16.45 14.80 24.71
C GLU A 94 15.23 14.91 23.79
N ARG A 95 14.07 14.42 24.25
CA ARG A 95 12.80 14.54 23.51
C ARG A 95 12.44 16.00 23.31
N GLU A 96 12.47 16.81 24.36
CA GLU A 96 12.19 18.24 24.28
C GLU A 96 13.18 18.98 23.36
N TYR A 97 14.47 18.63 23.43
CA TYR A 97 15.49 19.18 22.55
C TYR A 97 15.21 18.82 21.08
N MET A 98 14.93 17.56 20.77
CA MET A 98 14.63 17.11 19.41
C MET A 98 13.35 17.76 18.88
N ASP A 99 12.29 17.82 19.68
CA ASP A 99 11.05 18.51 19.34
C ASP A 99 11.29 20.00 19.04
N SER A 100 12.16 20.66 19.79
CA SER A 100 12.50 22.06 19.56
C SER A 100 13.17 22.26 18.18
N ARG A 101 14.08 21.36 17.79
CA ARG A 101 14.75 21.39 16.49
C ARG A 101 13.79 21.11 15.35
N VAL A 102 12.89 20.13 15.51
CA VAL A 102 11.85 19.83 14.53
C VAL A 102 10.95 21.05 14.36
N LYS A 103 10.46 21.66 15.44
CA LYS A 103 9.64 22.88 15.37
C LYS A 103 10.38 24.03 14.67
N GLU A 104 11.67 24.21 14.92
CA GLU A 104 12.48 25.22 14.25
C GLU A 104 12.63 24.94 12.74
N ALA A 105 12.83 23.67 12.35
CA ALA A 105 12.89 23.27 10.95
C ALA A 105 11.53 23.44 10.24
N LEU A 106 10.43 23.06 10.90
CA LEU A 106 9.08 23.22 10.38
C LEU A 106 8.72 24.69 10.12
N LYS A 107 9.20 25.61 10.97
CA LYS A 107 9.04 27.06 10.76
C LYS A 107 9.73 27.59 9.50
N LYS A 108 10.72 26.87 8.96
CA LYS A 108 11.46 27.27 7.75
C LYS A 108 10.74 26.84 6.47
N ILE A 109 9.74 25.95 6.57
CA ILE A 109 8.97 25.49 5.42
C ILE A 109 8.13 26.67 4.90
N PRO A 110 8.28 27.07 3.63
CA PRO A 110 7.49 28.15 3.07
C PRO A 110 6.02 27.74 3.02
N ARG A 111 5.14 28.64 3.47
CA ARG A 111 3.69 28.47 3.34
C ARG A 111 3.28 28.83 1.93
N VAL A 112 2.51 27.93 1.30
CA VAL A 112 1.94 28.16 -0.02
C VAL A 112 0.51 28.66 0.14
N SER A 113 0.10 29.61 -0.69
CA SER A 113 -1.28 30.08 -0.74
C SER A 113 -2.21 28.95 -1.17
N HIS A 114 -3.40 28.87 -0.57
CA HIS A 114 -4.42 27.91 -0.96
C HIS A 114 -4.89 28.11 -2.41
N ALA A 115 -5.08 27.00 -3.12
CA ALA A 115 -5.74 26.98 -4.41
C ALA A 115 -6.62 25.75 -4.49
N SER A 116 -7.92 25.95 -4.75
CA SER A 116 -8.84 24.83 -4.95
C SER A 116 -8.47 24.05 -6.22
N PRO A 117 -8.34 22.72 -6.15
CA PRO A 117 -8.01 21.90 -7.31
C PRO A 117 -9.18 21.82 -8.30
N SER A 118 -8.86 21.50 -9.57
CA SER A 118 -9.89 21.15 -10.56
C SER A 118 -10.51 19.80 -10.21
N LEU A 119 -11.84 19.75 -10.15
CA LEU A 119 -12.60 18.54 -9.83
C LEU A 119 -13.20 17.85 -11.06
N GLU A 120 -12.85 18.32 -12.27
CA GLU A 120 -13.43 17.80 -13.51
C GLU A 120 -13.02 16.35 -13.77
N GLY A 121 -13.99 15.51 -14.11
CA GLY A 121 -13.77 14.09 -14.40
C GLY A 121 -13.60 13.19 -13.17
N LEU A 122 -13.63 13.74 -11.95
CA LEU A 122 -13.58 12.95 -10.72
C LEU A 122 -14.98 12.45 -10.33
N LEU A 123 -15.05 11.19 -9.89
CA LEU A 123 -16.29 10.61 -9.36
C LEU A 123 -16.67 11.20 -8.00
N PHE A 124 -15.66 11.45 -7.16
CA PHE A 124 -15.79 11.99 -5.83
C PHE A 124 -14.47 12.68 -5.46
N ALA A 125 -14.57 13.82 -4.80
CA ALA A 125 -13.44 14.55 -4.26
C ALA A 125 -13.89 15.29 -3.00
N GLU A 126 -13.09 15.20 -1.95
CA GLU A 126 -13.26 15.95 -0.72
C GLU A 126 -11.93 16.62 -0.37
N THR A 127 -11.94 17.95 -0.27
CA THR A 127 -10.76 18.74 0.12
C THR A 127 -10.85 19.23 1.56
N PHE A 128 -12.00 19.11 2.22
CA PHE A 128 -12.28 19.63 3.55
C PHE A 128 -12.10 21.15 3.70
N ASP A 129 -12.11 21.90 2.59
CA ASP A 129 -12.02 23.38 2.62
C ASP A 129 -13.30 24.02 3.17
N ARG A 130 -14.42 23.32 3.05
CA ARG A 130 -15.73 23.82 3.47
C ARG A 130 -15.83 23.87 4.99
N PRO A 131 -16.39 24.92 5.59
CA PRO A 131 -16.50 25.03 7.05
C PRO A 131 -17.51 24.03 7.66
N ASP A 132 -18.48 23.56 6.87
CA ASP A 132 -19.52 22.62 7.32
C ASP A 132 -19.29 21.23 6.73
N VAL A 133 -18.25 20.54 7.21
CA VAL A 133 -17.95 19.16 6.80
C VAL A 133 -18.99 18.17 7.34
N PHE A 134 -19.47 18.39 8.56
CA PHE A 134 -20.39 17.50 9.25
C PHE A 134 -21.83 17.54 8.69
N GLY A 135 -22.13 18.45 7.77
CA GLY A 135 -23.35 18.38 6.95
C GLY A 135 -23.31 17.27 5.88
N SER A 136 -22.12 16.85 5.45
CA SER A 136 -21.93 15.81 4.41
C SER A 136 -21.28 14.53 4.93
N TRP A 137 -20.49 14.64 6.00
CA TRP A 137 -19.85 13.52 6.68
C TRP A 137 -20.61 13.17 7.95
N VAL A 138 -21.14 11.95 7.99
CA VAL A 138 -21.98 11.45 9.08
C VAL A 138 -21.16 10.55 9.99
N ILE A 139 -21.10 10.91 11.28
CA ILE A 139 -20.49 10.09 12.33
C ILE A 139 -21.44 8.93 12.64
N SER A 140 -20.90 7.71 12.71
CA SER A 140 -21.72 6.53 13.00
C SER A 140 -22.35 6.60 14.40
N SER A 141 -23.60 6.17 14.51
CA SER A 141 -24.28 5.97 15.79
C SER A 141 -23.92 4.66 16.49
N SER A 142 -23.04 3.83 15.90
CA SER A 142 -22.69 2.52 16.48
C SER A 142 -21.95 2.69 17.81
N TYR A 143 -22.43 1.98 18.84
CA TYR A 143 -21.82 2.00 20.18
C TYR A 143 -20.37 1.46 20.19
N THR A 144 -19.99 0.71 19.16
CA THR A 144 -18.63 0.15 19.03
C THR A 144 -17.61 1.19 18.56
N HIS A 145 -18.06 2.33 17.99
CA HIS A 145 -17.20 3.39 17.46
C HIS A 145 -17.55 4.76 18.08
N PRO A 146 -17.38 4.94 19.41
CA PRO A 146 -17.80 6.15 20.11
C PRO A 146 -16.85 7.35 19.91
N GLY A 147 -15.76 7.19 19.14
CA GLY A 147 -14.76 8.22 18.92
C GLY A 147 -15.32 9.45 18.20
N ARG A 148 -14.87 10.63 18.64
CA ARG A 148 -15.30 11.91 18.06
C ARG A 148 -14.36 12.38 16.96
N TRP A 149 -14.85 13.27 16.11
CA TRP A 149 -14.11 13.84 15.00
C TRP A 149 -13.98 15.36 15.13
N HIS A 150 -12.90 15.89 14.56
CA HIS A 150 -12.61 17.31 14.47
C HIS A 150 -12.33 17.71 13.03
N HIS A 151 -12.78 18.90 12.66
CA HIS A 151 -12.41 19.56 11.41
C HIS A 151 -11.53 20.76 11.76
N GLN A 152 -10.22 20.61 11.57
CA GLN A 152 -9.22 21.56 12.06
C GLN A 152 -8.09 21.75 11.05
N LEU A 153 -7.26 22.77 11.27
CA LEU A 153 -6.07 23.02 10.45
C LEU A 153 -5.05 21.89 10.63
N ARG A 154 -4.43 21.46 9.54
CA ARG A 154 -3.34 20.48 9.58
C ARG A 154 -2.07 21.15 10.10
N PHE A 155 -1.38 20.50 11.04
CA PHE A 155 -0.07 20.96 11.51
C PHE A 155 1.03 20.01 11.01
N PRO A 156 2.17 20.52 10.51
CA PRO A 156 2.44 21.93 10.20
C PRO A 156 1.54 22.45 9.06
N GLU A 157 1.16 23.73 9.15
CA GLU A 157 0.40 24.41 8.10
C GLU A 157 1.33 24.73 6.93
N ALA A 158 1.39 23.82 5.95
CA ALA A 158 2.17 24.00 4.72
C ALA A 158 1.37 24.77 3.66
N ILE A 159 0.05 24.61 3.64
CA ILE A 159 -0.90 25.32 2.78
C ILE A 159 -1.78 26.17 3.68
N GLU A 160 -1.97 27.45 3.34
CA GLU A 160 -2.76 28.37 4.16
C GLU A 160 -4.22 27.93 4.27
N GLY A 161 -4.77 27.87 5.49
CA GLY A 161 -6.19 27.55 5.70
C GLY A 161 -6.58 26.10 5.41
N ASP A 162 -5.60 25.24 5.15
CA ASP A 162 -5.76 23.84 4.80
C ASP A 162 -6.20 23.01 6.00
N ARG A 163 -7.37 22.38 5.86
CA ARG A 163 -8.05 21.67 6.94
C ARG A 163 -8.14 20.19 6.62
N GLY A 164 -8.17 19.40 7.69
CA GLY A 164 -8.36 17.96 7.61
C GLY A 164 -9.43 17.51 8.58
N LEU A 165 -9.98 16.33 8.28
CA LEU A 165 -10.81 15.58 9.19
C LEU A 165 -9.91 14.72 10.09
N MET A 166 -9.98 14.93 11.40
CA MET A 166 -9.08 14.35 12.39
C MET A 166 -9.85 13.61 13.48
N THR A 167 -9.27 12.50 13.95
CA THR A 167 -9.76 11.77 15.12
C THR A 167 -9.48 12.59 16.38
N ALA A 168 -10.48 12.76 17.24
CA ALA A 168 -10.40 13.63 18.42
C ALA A 168 -10.20 12.87 19.74
N SER A 169 -10.50 11.57 19.77
CA SER A 169 -10.63 10.81 21.03
C SER A 169 -9.59 9.69 21.10
N PRO A 170 -8.45 9.87 21.78
CA PRO A 170 -7.42 8.84 21.89
C PRO A 170 -7.96 7.55 22.50
N GLY A 171 -7.55 6.40 21.97
CA GLY A 171 -7.93 5.08 22.48
C GLY A 171 -9.35 4.62 22.10
N PHE A 172 -10.10 5.40 21.33
CA PHE A 172 -11.42 5.01 20.83
C PHE A 172 -11.39 4.61 19.36
N ARG A 173 -12.33 3.74 18.98
CA ARG A 173 -12.63 3.45 17.57
C ARG A 173 -13.45 4.59 17.01
N HIS A 174 -13.13 4.98 15.78
CA HIS A 174 -13.77 6.10 15.09
C HIS A 174 -14.44 5.60 13.82
N ALA A 175 -15.64 6.10 13.54
CA ALA A 175 -16.39 5.77 12.34
C ALA A 175 -17.09 7.02 11.79
N ILE A 176 -16.74 7.40 10.57
CA ILE A 176 -17.37 8.49 9.83
C ILE A 176 -17.47 8.08 8.36
N SER A 177 -18.55 8.45 7.70
CA SER A 177 -18.77 8.11 6.30
C SER A 177 -19.45 9.25 5.55
N THR A 178 -19.34 9.19 4.23
CA THR A 178 -20.11 10.05 3.33
C THR A 178 -20.55 9.21 2.13
N LEU A 179 -21.60 9.67 1.45
CA LEU A 179 -22.17 8.98 0.31
C LEU A 179 -21.46 9.42 -0.97
N LEU A 180 -21.10 8.44 -1.81
CA LEU A 180 -20.66 8.72 -3.17
C LEU A 180 -21.85 9.22 -4.01
N PRO A 181 -21.64 10.18 -4.94
CA PRO A 181 -22.71 10.70 -5.80
C PRO A 181 -23.40 9.60 -6.61
N THR A 182 -22.65 8.59 -7.02
CA THR A 182 -23.15 7.40 -7.71
C THR A 182 -22.40 6.17 -7.26
N THR A 183 -23.06 5.01 -7.27
CA THR A 183 -22.41 3.73 -7.01
C THR A 183 -21.27 3.46 -8.00
N ALA A 184 -20.05 3.33 -7.50
CA ALA A 184 -18.90 2.94 -8.30
C ALA A 184 -19.04 1.45 -8.71
N ARG A 185 -19.04 1.18 -10.01
CA ARG A 185 -18.99 -0.19 -10.55
C ARG A 185 -17.67 -0.41 -11.26
N LEU A 186 -16.93 -1.43 -10.84
CA LEU A 186 -15.72 -1.85 -11.53
C LEU A 186 -16.11 -2.45 -12.89
N SER A 187 -15.54 -1.93 -13.96
CA SER A 187 -15.72 -2.44 -15.33
C SER A 187 -14.38 -2.56 -16.02
N SER A 188 -14.22 -3.52 -16.93
CA SER A 188 -12.94 -3.77 -17.64
C SER A 188 -12.47 -2.55 -18.44
N GLY A 189 -13.38 -1.69 -18.90
CA GLY A 189 -13.05 -0.51 -19.71
C GLY A 189 -12.73 0.76 -18.92
N LYS A 190 -12.90 0.78 -17.58
CA LYS A 190 -12.65 1.97 -16.75
C LYS A 190 -12.01 1.59 -15.41
N PRO A 191 -10.71 1.85 -15.21
CA PRO A 191 -10.05 1.54 -13.95
C PRO A 191 -10.60 2.41 -12.80
N LEU A 192 -10.68 1.84 -11.61
CA LEU A 192 -10.94 2.60 -10.38
C LEU A 192 -9.61 3.12 -9.85
N VAL A 193 -9.50 4.44 -9.71
CA VAL A 193 -8.38 5.11 -9.05
C VAL A 193 -8.85 5.63 -7.71
N LEU A 194 -8.09 5.33 -6.68
CA LEU A 194 -8.31 5.82 -5.33
C LEU A 194 -7.03 6.49 -4.83
N GLN A 195 -7.16 7.71 -4.34
CA GLN A 195 -6.07 8.45 -3.72
C GLN A 195 -6.61 9.25 -2.55
N TYR A 196 -5.86 9.28 -1.45
CA TYR A 196 -6.13 10.12 -0.29
C TYR A 196 -4.83 10.38 0.45
N GLU A 197 -4.81 11.43 1.26
CA GLU A 197 -3.69 11.78 2.12
C GLU A 197 -3.99 11.39 3.55
N LEU A 198 -3.00 10.82 4.24
CA LEU A 198 -3.05 10.51 5.65
C LEU A 198 -1.86 11.15 6.35
N GLN A 199 -2.13 11.91 7.40
CA GLN A 199 -1.10 12.53 8.21
C GLN A 199 -1.30 12.16 9.68
N GLN A 200 -0.25 11.57 10.27
CA GLN A 200 -0.18 11.35 11.72
C GLN A 200 0.23 12.67 12.38
N GLN A 201 -0.73 13.33 13.03
CA GLN A 201 -0.52 14.63 13.69
C GLN A 201 0.25 14.52 15.02
N HIS A 202 0.16 13.37 15.69
CA HIS A 202 0.77 13.16 16.99
C HIS A 202 2.05 12.34 16.87
N PRO A 203 3.18 12.80 17.43
CA PRO A 203 4.45 12.08 17.36
C PRO A 203 4.41 10.75 18.13
N ASP A 204 3.59 10.67 19.18
CA ASP A 204 3.41 9.46 20.00
C ASP A 204 2.34 8.50 19.45
N PHE A 205 2.09 8.50 18.13
CA PHE A 205 1.15 7.58 17.51
C PHE A 205 1.65 6.13 17.60
N GLY A 206 1.12 5.37 18.56
CA GLY A 206 1.54 3.99 18.80
C GLY A 206 0.75 2.93 18.01
N CYS A 207 -0.56 3.12 17.83
CA CYS A 207 -1.41 2.13 17.17
C CYS A 207 -2.72 2.75 16.64
N GLY A 208 -3.05 2.47 15.38
CA GLY A 208 -4.30 2.84 14.73
C GLY A 208 -4.24 2.68 13.20
N GLY A 209 -5.41 2.59 12.60
CA GLY A 209 -5.58 2.51 11.15
C GLY A 209 -6.04 3.84 10.57
N GLY A 210 -5.58 4.16 9.36
CA GLY A 210 -6.03 5.28 8.56
C GLY A 210 -6.49 4.84 7.18
N TYR A 211 -7.07 3.64 7.08
CA TYR A 211 -7.61 3.09 5.84
C TYR A 211 -9.05 3.51 5.58
N LEU A 212 -9.39 3.62 4.30
CA LEU A 212 -10.76 3.86 3.84
C LEU A 212 -11.48 2.53 3.63
N THR A 213 -12.77 2.50 3.95
CA THR A 213 -13.66 1.36 3.69
C THR A 213 -14.76 1.78 2.74
N PHE A 214 -14.89 1.05 1.62
CA PHE A 214 -15.96 1.22 0.64
C PHE A 214 -17.04 0.19 0.90
N PHE A 215 -18.20 0.66 1.35
CA PHE A 215 -19.32 -0.21 1.64
C PHE A 215 -19.91 -0.83 0.37
N ALA A 216 -20.46 -2.04 0.52
CA ALA A 216 -21.22 -2.66 -0.55
C ALA A 216 -22.49 -1.83 -0.84
N ALA A 217 -22.98 -1.86 -2.09
CA ALA A 217 -24.12 -1.03 -2.50
C ALA A 217 -25.42 -1.37 -1.74
N ASP A 218 -25.50 -2.56 -1.16
CA ASP A 218 -26.60 -3.09 -0.36
C ASP A 218 -26.34 -2.99 1.17
N ALA A 219 -25.21 -2.40 1.58
CA ALA A 219 -24.90 -2.22 2.99
C ALA A 219 -25.91 -1.29 3.68
N GLN A 220 -26.23 -1.60 4.95
CA GLN A 220 -27.19 -0.85 5.74
C GLN A 220 -26.74 0.61 6.00
N SER A 221 -27.72 1.43 6.43
CA SER A 221 -27.67 2.85 6.78
C SER A 221 -26.29 3.49 6.97
N HIS A 222 -26.02 4.54 6.20
CA HIS A 222 -24.85 5.43 6.35
C HIS A 222 -24.77 6.14 7.72
N CYS A 223 -25.81 6.06 8.54
CA CYS A 223 -25.80 6.61 9.90
C CYS A 223 -25.40 5.59 10.97
N ASN A 224 -25.53 4.29 10.71
CA ASN A 224 -25.24 3.24 11.69
C ASN A 224 -24.44 2.12 11.05
N PHE A 225 -23.12 2.24 11.12
CA PHE A 225 -22.16 1.32 10.54
C PHE A 225 -20.98 1.06 11.48
N ASP A 226 -20.38 -0.11 11.34
CA ASP A 226 -19.24 -0.54 12.13
C ASP A 226 -18.35 -1.53 11.37
N GLU A 227 -17.46 -2.22 12.07
CA GLU A 227 -16.49 -3.15 11.48
C GLU A 227 -17.15 -4.35 10.77
N SER A 228 -18.38 -4.70 11.16
CA SER A 228 -19.15 -5.82 10.60
C SER A 228 -19.91 -5.46 9.32
N THR A 229 -20.07 -4.15 9.04
CA THR A 229 -20.77 -3.66 7.85
C THR A 229 -20.13 -4.20 6.57
N ALA A 230 -20.97 -4.69 5.65
CA ALA A 230 -20.54 -5.26 4.39
C ALA A 230 -19.77 -4.23 3.56
N TYR A 231 -18.58 -4.61 3.10
CA TYR A 231 -17.70 -3.77 2.30
C TYR A 231 -17.27 -4.49 1.03
N ALA A 232 -16.96 -3.71 -0.01
CA ALA A 232 -16.40 -4.19 -1.26
C ALA A 232 -14.87 -4.05 -1.30
N LEU A 233 -14.34 -2.94 -0.77
CA LEU A 233 -12.90 -2.63 -0.77
C LEU A 233 -12.48 -1.97 0.56
N ARG A 234 -11.35 -2.38 1.12
CA ARG A 234 -10.60 -1.61 2.13
C ARG A 234 -9.23 -1.29 1.58
N PHE A 235 -8.83 -0.02 1.68
CA PHE A 235 -7.52 0.43 1.23
C PHE A 235 -6.93 1.47 2.17
N GLY A 236 -5.67 1.28 2.56
CA GLY A 236 -4.90 2.31 3.25
C GLY A 236 -3.93 1.81 4.31
N ALA A 237 -3.28 2.75 5.00
CA ALA A 237 -2.28 2.41 6.01
C ALA A 237 -2.93 1.89 7.32
N ASP A 238 -2.31 0.87 7.90
CA ASP A 238 -2.59 0.39 9.25
C ASP A 238 -1.27 0.20 9.99
N GLN A 239 -1.15 0.78 11.18
CA GLN A 239 0.06 0.75 11.98
C GLN A 239 -0.27 0.40 13.43
N CYS A 240 0.42 -0.59 13.99
CA CYS A 240 0.32 -0.91 15.41
C CYS A 240 1.67 -1.39 15.94
N GLY A 241 2.32 -0.56 16.75
CA GLY A 241 3.71 -0.73 17.15
C GLY A 241 4.61 -0.80 15.92
N TYR A 242 5.39 -1.87 15.80
CA TYR A 242 6.28 -2.10 14.67
C TYR A 242 5.57 -2.61 13.40
N ARG A 243 4.34 -3.11 13.53
CA ARG A 243 3.58 -3.60 12.38
C ARG A 243 3.10 -2.40 11.57
N ARG A 244 3.54 -2.32 10.32
CA ARG A 244 3.05 -1.34 9.33
C ARG A 244 2.69 -2.08 8.07
N GLU A 245 1.45 -1.93 7.67
CA GLU A 245 0.93 -2.56 6.48
C GLU A 245 0.07 -1.57 5.69
N ILE A 246 0.09 -1.73 4.37
CA ILE A 246 -0.94 -1.14 3.53
C ILE A 246 -2.00 -2.22 3.36
N VAL A 247 -3.15 -2.00 3.99
CA VAL A 247 -4.33 -2.83 3.83
C VAL A 247 -4.84 -2.64 2.40
N PHE A 248 -4.96 -3.74 1.65
CA PHE A 248 -5.69 -3.78 0.39
C PHE A 248 -6.52 -5.06 0.36
N LYS A 249 -7.81 -4.95 0.69
CA LYS A 249 -8.72 -6.09 0.81
C LYS A 249 -9.93 -5.87 -0.09
N ILE A 250 -10.11 -6.76 -1.05
CA ILE A 250 -11.30 -6.79 -1.91
C ILE A 250 -12.17 -7.97 -1.46
N ARG A 251 -13.44 -7.71 -1.18
CA ARG A 251 -14.44 -8.77 -0.97
C ARG A 251 -15.16 -9.06 -2.28
N ARG A 252 -15.23 -10.34 -2.64
CA ARG A 252 -15.95 -10.84 -3.81
C ARG A 252 -16.84 -11.98 -3.39
N THR A 253 -18.09 -11.96 -3.84
CA THR A 253 -18.96 -13.13 -3.72
C THR A 253 -18.42 -14.24 -4.62
N CYS A 254 -18.28 -15.44 -4.06
CA CYS A 254 -17.88 -16.60 -4.85
C CYS A 254 -19.06 -17.04 -5.72
N SER A 255 -18.89 -17.03 -7.05
CA SER A 255 -19.93 -17.39 -8.02
C SER A 255 -20.45 -18.82 -7.89
N LYS A 256 -19.66 -19.72 -7.28
CA LYS A 256 -20.03 -21.13 -7.10
C LYS A 256 -20.82 -21.40 -5.81
N THR A 257 -20.62 -20.60 -4.77
CA THR A 257 -21.19 -20.87 -3.44
C THR A 257 -22.13 -19.78 -2.93
N ASN A 258 -22.26 -18.65 -3.65
CA ASN A 258 -23.00 -17.46 -3.21
C ASN A 258 -22.63 -16.99 -1.79
N LYS A 259 -21.46 -17.39 -1.29
CA LYS A 259 -20.91 -16.94 -0.01
C LYS A 259 -20.10 -15.67 -0.23
N MET A 260 -20.35 -14.69 0.64
CA MET A 260 -19.62 -13.42 0.75
C MET A 260 -18.30 -13.59 1.48
#